data_AF-A0A9P7HIK2-F1
#
_entry.id   AF-A0A9P7HIK2-F1
#
_cell.length_a   1.000
_cell.length_b   1.000
_cell.length_c   1.000
_cell.angle_alpha   90.00
_cell.angle_beta   90.00
_cell.angle_gamma   90.00
#
_symmetry.space_group_name_H-M   'P 1'
#
loop_
_entity.id
_entity.type
_entity.pdbx_description
1 polymer ?
#
loop_
_entity_poly.entity_id
_entity_poly.type
_entity_poly.pdbx_seq_one_letter_code
_entity_poly.pdbx_strand_id
1 'polypeptide(L)'
;MQFESVLEFVKLPYWKPQSRKEKQSTSLGDGCQSPHTSKATLVNLRDGESRPRENGPYRHIFRLLWESGVHKIFTIEIDDDGEEPHTNAAIRDALRGTSDNDTDERDFDIEVWKWMKFDICSETIFKAAPRVKELHLYSSANTAVLRGWASESGLPKLQDLERLAVDVFPTNENDEQDCTDYKGEFIEILHMYNNNLVIDVKIHNCTYQGYQDKSRIGASSNQVSKGLQDTRQSKPKSAEWIENLSNFRSFVDRLHNQHKKGSVKIALLDDGSKLEHLHGTQTGKSFRDDGRDYFVGDCEHGTQMADCIRKICPMAELYIARLDDSGVSENQTFSKLSCLQALRWALKNKVDIVSMSWSFARKGPENDEYEKEFCNLIKGTENVIFFASLRDDGPEYQNQDFAPVGLDNVIRIASATTFGIASQENTHNAIDFLLPGENLQNQAKTIVSGSSYATAHAAGLAGIVLCCIKLYQHLDVKCPDVDLLQLAKSRQGMSNIFCHLGQREPEGKDESGIFLMPSRTFNMDFENHRGGDEVTILEDLVSSMIPQKERRGLSRR
;
A
#
# COMPACT_ATOMS: atom_id res chain seq x y z
N MET A 1 21.07 -28.97 -6.35
CA MET A 1 20.12 -29.04 -5.23
C MET A 1 19.67 -30.48 -5.14
N GLN A 2 19.54 -31.08 -3.95
CA GLN A 2 18.85 -32.36 -3.79
C GLN A 2 17.49 -32.06 -3.19
N PHE A 3 16.43 -32.57 -3.81
CA PHE A 3 15.06 -32.47 -3.32
C PHE A 3 14.61 -33.83 -2.78
N GLU A 4 13.64 -33.83 -1.89
CA GLU A 4 12.94 -35.05 -1.49
C GLU A 4 12.07 -35.55 -2.65
N SER A 5 11.76 -36.85 -2.71
CA SER A 5 10.96 -37.42 -3.81
C SER A 5 9.48 -37.00 -3.79
N VAL A 6 9.05 -36.38 -2.69
CA VAL A 6 7.70 -35.86 -2.46
C VAL A 6 7.84 -34.42 -1.98
N LEU A 7 7.07 -33.49 -2.57
CA LEU A 7 6.95 -32.12 -2.08
C LEU A 7 5.55 -31.90 -1.49
N GLU A 8 5.48 -31.24 -0.33
CA GLU A 8 4.22 -30.84 0.29
C GLU A 8 3.51 -29.75 -0.54
N PHE A 9 4.27 -28.75 -1.02
CA PHE A 9 3.76 -27.68 -1.86
C PHE A 9 4.77 -27.20 -2.90
N VAL A 10 4.27 -26.72 -4.04
CA VAL A 10 5.00 -25.89 -5.01
C VAL A 10 4.19 -24.62 -5.23
N LYS A 11 4.77 -23.47 -4.85
CA LYS A 11 4.17 -22.15 -5.06
C LYS A 11 4.99 -21.31 -6.03
N LEU A 12 4.38 -20.81 -7.11
CA LEU A 12 5.04 -19.95 -8.10
C LEU A 12 4.23 -18.66 -8.36
N PRO A 13 4.87 -17.48 -8.32
CA PRO A 13 4.23 -16.20 -8.63
C PRO A 13 4.13 -15.98 -10.16
N TYR A 14 3.19 -15.12 -10.58
CA TYR A 14 2.93 -14.84 -11.99
C TYR A 14 4.20 -14.45 -12.77
N TRP A 15 4.50 -15.22 -13.82
CA TRP A 15 5.58 -14.89 -14.74
C TRP A 15 5.11 -13.94 -15.84
N LYS A 16 5.66 -12.72 -15.86
CA LYS A 16 5.43 -11.73 -16.92
C LYS A 16 6.36 -11.97 -18.13
N PRO A 17 5.84 -12.25 -19.33
CA PRO A 17 6.65 -12.34 -20.54
C PRO A 17 7.27 -10.97 -20.89
N GLN A 18 8.57 -10.93 -21.22
CA GLN A 18 9.21 -9.67 -21.64
C GLN A 18 8.84 -9.35 -23.09
N SER A 19 8.24 -8.18 -23.32
CA SER A 19 7.88 -7.72 -24.66
C SER A 19 9.13 -7.36 -25.48
N ARG A 20 9.25 -7.94 -26.68
CA ARG A 20 10.51 -7.99 -27.45
C ARG A 20 10.89 -6.69 -28.18
N LYS A 21 10.50 -5.52 -27.66
CA LYS A 21 10.53 -4.22 -28.37
C LYS A 21 11.64 -3.24 -27.97
N GLU A 22 12.64 -3.65 -27.18
CA GLU A 22 13.76 -2.77 -26.80
C GLU A 22 15.14 -3.31 -27.20
N LYS A 23 15.39 -3.44 -28.51
CA LYS A 23 16.76 -3.57 -29.08
C LYS A 23 16.89 -2.87 -30.43
N GLN A 24 16.71 -1.54 -30.48
CA GLN A 24 17.07 -0.78 -31.68
C GLN A 24 17.33 0.73 -31.49
N SER A 25 18.17 1.12 -30.52
CA SER A 25 18.78 2.46 -30.51
C SER A 25 19.97 2.59 -29.55
N THR A 26 21.20 2.41 -30.06
CA THR A 26 22.46 3.12 -29.67
C THR A 26 23.68 2.45 -30.29
N SER A 27 24.28 3.06 -31.33
CA SER A 27 25.74 3.09 -31.59
C SER A 27 26.07 3.79 -32.92
N LEU A 28 26.20 5.12 -32.83
CA LEU A 28 27.17 5.91 -33.59
C LEU A 28 27.99 6.63 -32.50
N GLY A 29 29.31 6.59 -32.44
CA GLY A 29 30.30 5.81 -33.17
C GLY A 29 31.68 6.42 -32.84
N ASP A 30 32.75 5.62 -32.77
CA ASP A 30 34.11 6.17 -32.82
C ASP A 30 35.13 5.09 -33.21
N GLY A 31 36.21 5.49 -33.89
CA GLY A 31 37.15 4.54 -34.50
C GLY A 31 38.61 4.79 -34.13
N CYS A 32 39.34 3.71 -33.80
CA CYS A 32 40.81 3.69 -33.85
C CYS A 32 41.35 2.26 -34.06
N GLN A 33 42.62 2.12 -34.47
CA GLN A 33 43.22 0.88 -35.00
C GLN A 33 44.47 0.43 -34.17
N SER A 34 45.04 -0.78 -34.32
CA SER A 34 44.76 -1.85 -35.30
C SER A 34 44.57 -3.28 -34.70
N PRO A 35 45.52 -4.26 -34.64
CA PRO A 35 45.09 -5.65 -34.93
C PRO A 35 45.54 -6.75 -33.94
N HIS A 36 44.86 -7.91 -33.96
CA HIS A 36 45.43 -9.21 -34.39
C HIS A 36 44.51 -10.41 -34.06
N THR A 37 44.35 -11.33 -35.03
CA THR A 37 44.06 -12.79 -34.89
C THR A 37 42.78 -13.25 -34.14
N SER A 38 41.94 -14.19 -34.63
CA SER A 38 41.96 -15.01 -35.85
C SER A 38 40.57 -15.60 -36.18
N LYS A 39 40.27 -15.68 -37.48
CA LYS A 39 39.31 -16.56 -38.20
C LYS A 39 38.32 -17.43 -37.41
N ALA A 40 37.01 -17.25 -37.68
CA ALA A 40 36.10 -18.36 -38.01
C ALA A 40 34.90 -17.89 -38.88
N THR A 41 34.94 -18.31 -40.14
CA THR A 41 33.89 -18.44 -41.18
C THR A 41 32.43 -18.10 -40.81
N LEU A 42 31.89 -17.05 -41.47
CA LEU A 42 30.45 -16.92 -41.74
C LEU A 42 30.01 -17.96 -42.79
N VAL A 43 29.07 -18.83 -42.43
CA VAL A 43 28.29 -19.62 -43.40
C VAL A 43 26.83 -19.23 -43.27
N ASN A 44 26.29 -18.57 -44.30
CA ASN A 44 24.86 -18.29 -44.40
C ASN A 44 24.11 -19.60 -44.70
N LEU A 45 23.39 -20.12 -43.70
CA LEU A 45 22.41 -21.20 -43.87
C LEU A 45 21.00 -20.66 -43.59
N ARG A 46 20.35 -20.27 -44.69
CA ARG A 46 18.91 -20.24 -44.98
C ARG A 46 17.97 -20.15 -43.77
N ASP A 47 17.31 -19.00 -43.64
CA ASP A 47 16.06 -18.86 -42.90
C ASP A 47 15.03 -19.89 -43.38
N GLY A 48 14.72 -20.86 -42.52
CA GLY A 48 13.90 -22.02 -42.91
C GLY A 48 13.54 -22.98 -41.78
N GLU A 49 13.79 -22.62 -40.52
CA GLU A 49 13.33 -23.40 -39.37
C GLU A 49 12.62 -22.48 -38.36
N SER A 50 11.36 -22.82 -38.07
CA SER A 50 10.55 -22.20 -37.04
C SER A 50 11.19 -22.46 -35.67
N ARG A 51 11.95 -21.50 -35.16
CA ARG A 51 12.49 -21.53 -33.80
C ARG A 51 11.35 -21.83 -32.81
N PRO A 52 11.55 -22.73 -31.82
CA PRO A 52 10.49 -23.09 -30.89
C PRO A 52 9.93 -21.85 -30.20
N ARG A 53 8.61 -21.87 -29.96
CA ARG A 53 7.98 -20.92 -29.05
C ARG A 53 8.74 -20.99 -27.72
N GLU A 54 9.07 -19.84 -27.14
CA GLU A 54 9.74 -19.76 -25.85
C GLU A 54 8.74 -20.25 -24.78
N ASN A 55 8.76 -21.55 -24.48
CA ASN A 55 7.91 -22.13 -23.45
C ASN A 55 8.30 -21.51 -22.10
N GLY A 56 7.32 -20.96 -21.38
CA GLY A 56 7.53 -20.22 -20.14
C GLY A 56 8.32 -20.99 -19.07
N PRO A 57 8.92 -20.28 -18.09
CA PRO A 57 9.89 -20.84 -17.15
C PRO A 57 9.33 -21.99 -16.32
N TYR A 58 8.01 -22.07 -16.13
CA TYR A 58 7.36 -23.17 -15.42
C TYR A 58 7.69 -24.53 -16.04
N ARG A 59 7.80 -24.63 -17.39
CA ARG A 59 8.24 -25.88 -18.04
C ARG A 59 9.64 -26.31 -17.59
N HIS A 60 10.55 -25.35 -17.49
CA HIS A 60 11.92 -25.62 -17.04
C HIS A 60 11.97 -25.96 -15.55
N ILE A 61 11.20 -25.24 -14.72
CA ILE A 61 11.09 -25.49 -13.27
C ILE A 61 10.55 -26.90 -12.99
N PHE A 62 9.40 -27.27 -13.55
CA PHE A 62 8.83 -28.60 -13.33
C PHE A 62 9.70 -29.71 -13.94
N ARG A 63 10.37 -29.48 -15.08
CA ARG A 63 11.37 -30.43 -15.58
C ARG A 63 12.54 -30.59 -14.58
N LEU A 64 13.07 -29.51 -14.02
CA LEU A 64 14.15 -29.54 -13.04
C LEU A 64 13.75 -30.28 -11.75
N LEU A 65 12.52 -30.11 -11.27
CA LEU A 65 11.98 -30.87 -10.14
C LEU A 65 11.97 -32.38 -10.45
N TRP A 66 11.46 -32.77 -11.63
CA TRP A 66 11.43 -34.16 -12.08
C TRP A 66 12.82 -34.77 -12.22
N GLU A 67 13.75 -34.06 -12.88
CA GLU A 67 15.16 -34.43 -13.03
C GLU A 67 15.89 -34.52 -11.68
N SER A 68 15.40 -33.82 -10.65
CA SER A 68 15.91 -33.89 -9.28
C SER A 68 15.29 -35.01 -8.43
N GLY A 69 14.41 -35.84 -9.00
CA GLY A 69 13.78 -37.00 -8.35
C GLY A 69 12.44 -36.73 -7.66
N VAL A 70 11.84 -35.55 -7.84
CA VAL A 70 10.48 -35.25 -7.35
C VAL A 70 9.47 -35.97 -8.23
N HIS A 71 8.70 -36.89 -7.64
CA HIS A 71 7.65 -37.65 -8.34
C HIS A 71 6.26 -37.50 -7.72
N LYS A 72 6.13 -36.81 -6.57
CA LYS A 72 4.84 -36.41 -6.01
C LYS A 72 4.87 -34.95 -5.54
N ILE A 73 3.81 -34.21 -5.82
CA ILE A 73 3.56 -32.87 -5.29
C ILE A 73 2.15 -32.87 -4.70
N PHE A 74 2.01 -32.73 -3.38
CA PHE A 74 0.67 -32.73 -2.76
C PHE A 74 -0.16 -31.51 -3.20
N THR A 75 0.41 -30.30 -3.11
CA THR A 75 -0.28 -29.05 -3.48
C THR A 75 0.49 -28.26 -4.54
N ILE A 76 -0.19 -27.81 -5.59
CA ILE A 76 0.31 -26.72 -6.45
C ILE A 76 -0.49 -25.44 -6.20
N GLU A 77 0.21 -24.32 -6.06
CA GLU A 77 -0.39 -22.99 -5.90
C GLU A 77 0.30 -21.99 -6.86
N ILE A 78 -0.35 -21.67 -7.97
CA ILE A 78 0.26 -20.95 -9.09
C ILE A 78 -0.56 -19.69 -9.37
N ASP A 79 0.08 -18.53 -9.22
CA ASP A 79 -0.50 -17.25 -9.66
C ASP A 79 -0.38 -17.19 -11.20
N ASP A 80 -1.51 -17.15 -11.91
CA ASP A 80 -1.60 -17.21 -13.38
C ASP A 80 -2.75 -16.34 -13.93
N ASP A 81 -2.91 -15.18 -13.29
CA ASP A 81 -4.02 -14.24 -13.43
C ASP A 81 -3.61 -12.91 -14.09
N GLY A 82 -2.32 -12.74 -14.41
CA GLY A 82 -1.78 -11.53 -15.04
C GLY A 82 -2.20 -11.35 -16.51
N GLU A 83 -1.67 -10.30 -17.15
CA GLU A 83 -2.07 -9.83 -18.48
C GLU A 83 -2.00 -10.92 -19.58
N GLU A 84 -1.03 -11.83 -19.48
CA GLU A 84 -0.86 -12.97 -20.39
C GLU A 84 -0.79 -14.29 -19.57
N PRO A 85 -1.92 -14.94 -19.23
CA PRO A 85 -1.95 -16.23 -18.54
C PRO A 85 -1.37 -17.38 -19.37
N HIS A 86 -0.92 -18.44 -18.71
CA HIS A 86 -0.39 -19.61 -19.42
C HIS A 86 -1.47 -20.27 -20.29
N THR A 87 -1.09 -20.60 -21.52
CA THR A 87 -1.97 -21.36 -22.41
C THR A 87 -2.22 -22.76 -21.86
N ASN A 88 -3.40 -23.32 -22.14
CA ASN A 88 -3.75 -24.72 -21.79
C ASN A 88 -2.68 -25.74 -22.25
N ALA A 89 -1.98 -25.47 -23.36
CA ALA A 89 -0.88 -26.30 -23.83
C ALA A 89 0.38 -26.17 -22.97
N ALA A 90 0.73 -24.94 -22.55
CA ALA A 90 1.88 -24.68 -21.67
C ALA A 90 1.68 -25.28 -20.26
N ILE A 91 0.46 -25.27 -19.73
CA ILE A 91 0.13 -25.89 -18.43
C ILE A 91 0.36 -27.41 -18.49
N ARG A 92 -0.16 -28.08 -19.53
CA ARG A 92 0.08 -29.52 -19.74
C ARG A 92 1.57 -29.81 -19.97
N ASP A 93 2.22 -29.08 -20.86
CA ASP A 93 3.65 -29.25 -21.13
C ASP A 93 4.52 -29.00 -19.88
N ALA A 94 4.12 -28.10 -18.97
CA ALA A 94 4.82 -27.91 -17.70
C ALA A 94 4.70 -29.14 -16.79
N LEU A 95 3.48 -29.64 -16.55
CA LEU A 95 3.20 -30.68 -15.56
C LEU A 95 3.33 -32.12 -16.07
N ARG A 96 3.23 -32.34 -17.39
CA ARG A 96 3.24 -33.66 -18.07
C ARG A 96 4.34 -33.81 -19.11
N GLY A 97 4.78 -32.69 -19.70
CA GLY A 97 5.74 -32.69 -20.80
C GLY A 97 5.12 -32.69 -22.20
N THR A 98 5.97 -32.87 -23.21
CA THR A 98 5.59 -32.95 -24.62
C THR A 98 5.40 -34.41 -25.05
N SER A 99 4.16 -34.87 -25.20
CA SER A 99 3.88 -36.17 -25.79
C SER A 99 3.82 -36.09 -27.32
N ASP A 100 4.88 -36.54 -28.00
CA ASP A 100 4.85 -36.84 -29.43
C ASP A 100 4.28 -38.26 -29.72
N ASN A 101 4.18 -39.11 -28.70
CA ASN A 101 3.80 -40.54 -28.81
C ASN A 101 2.76 -40.99 -27.75
N ASP A 102 1.87 -40.09 -27.30
CA ASP A 102 0.74 -40.39 -26.38
C ASP A 102 1.11 -40.94 -24.98
N THR A 103 2.41 -40.96 -24.62
CA THR A 103 2.88 -41.17 -23.24
C THR A 103 3.41 -39.86 -22.66
N ASP A 104 2.92 -39.48 -21.47
CA ASP A 104 3.43 -38.32 -20.73
C ASP A 104 4.91 -38.52 -20.32
N GLU A 105 5.69 -37.44 -20.31
CA GLU A 105 7.10 -37.47 -19.86
C GLU A 105 7.22 -37.61 -18.33
N ARG A 106 6.18 -37.17 -17.60
CA ARG A 106 6.16 -37.10 -16.12
C ARG A 106 4.74 -37.04 -15.54
N ASP A 107 4.59 -37.46 -14.29
CA ASP A 107 3.38 -37.35 -13.49
C ASP A 107 3.74 -37.05 -12.04
N PHE A 108 3.28 -35.91 -11.51
CA PHE A 108 3.52 -35.49 -10.13
C PHE A 108 2.44 -35.93 -9.12
N ASP A 109 1.48 -36.78 -9.50
CA ASP A 109 0.44 -37.34 -8.60
C ASP A 109 -0.21 -36.27 -7.69
N ILE A 110 -0.64 -35.18 -8.33
CA ILE A 110 -1.10 -33.93 -7.69
C ILE A 110 -2.48 -34.13 -7.07
N GLU A 111 -2.58 -33.92 -5.76
CA GLU A 111 -3.83 -34.10 -5.01
C GLU A 111 -4.62 -32.80 -4.80
N VAL A 112 -3.94 -31.65 -4.67
CA VAL A 112 -4.56 -30.33 -4.47
C VAL A 112 -4.11 -29.36 -5.58
N TRP A 113 -5.08 -28.89 -6.37
CA TRP A 113 -4.86 -28.00 -7.50
C TRP A 113 -5.40 -26.59 -7.21
N LYS A 114 -4.49 -25.62 -7.13
CA LYS A 114 -4.79 -24.17 -7.09
C LYS A 114 -4.03 -23.46 -8.18
N TRP A 115 -4.51 -23.53 -9.42
CA TRP A 115 -3.94 -22.79 -10.53
C TRP A 115 -4.84 -21.59 -10.82
N MET A 116 -4.35 -20.38 -10.54
CA MET A 116 -5.13 -19.14 -10.53
C MET A 116 -5.36 -18.58 -11.94
N LYS A 117 -5.77 -19.45 -12.86
CA LYS A 117 -6.09 -19.10 -14.24
C LYS A 117 -7.60 -19.06 -14.44
N PHE A 118 -8.09 -17.92 -14.93
CA PHE A 118 -9.47 -17.74 -15.34
C PHE A 118 -9.90 -18.69 -16.47
N ASP A 119 -11.07 -19.29 -16.27
CA ASP A 119 -11.81 -20.09 -17.25
C ASP A 119 -10.95 -21.19 -17.89
N ILE A 120 -10.17 -21.87 -17.05
CA ILE A 120 -9.36 -23.02 -17.45
C ILE A 120 -10.22 -24.17 -17.98
N CYS A 121 -9.78 -24.82 -19.05
CA CYS A 121 -10.51 -25.94 -19.64
C CYS A 121 -10.38 -27.20 -18.77
N SER A 122 -11.50 -27.88 -18.47
CA SER A 122 -11.55 -29.14 -17.71
C SER A 122 -10.60 -30.22 -18.24
N GLU A 123 -10.51 -30.38 -19.56
CA GLU A 123 -9.59 -31.33 -20.22
C GLU A 123 -8.11 -31.01 -19.94
N THR A 124 -7.78 -29.74 -19.66
CA THR A 124 -6.42 -29.34 -19.28
C THR A 124 -6.10 -29.81 -17.87
N ILE A 125 -7.06 -29.71 -16.95
CA ILE A 125 -6.92 -30.22 -15.57
C ILE A 125 -6.85 -31.74 -15.59
N PHE A 126 -7.79 -32.42 -16.27
CA PHE A 126 -7.81 -33.88 -16.39
C PHE A 126 -6.50 -34.45 -16.91
N LYS A 127 -5.92 -33.85 -17.97
CA LYS A 127 -4.61 -34.28 -18.49
C LYS A 127 -3.44 -33.92 -17.57
N ALA A 128 -3.50 -32.80 -16.84
CA ALA A 128 -2.39 -32.35 -16.01
C ALA A 128 -2.34 -33.00 -14.61
N ALA A 129 -3.50 -33.29 -14.01
CA ALA A 129 -3.67 -33.86 -12.67
C ALA A 129 -4.93 -34.75 -12.61
N PRO A 130 -4.91 -35.98 -13.16
CA PRO A 130 -6.06 -36.89 -13.18
C PRO A 130 -6.42 -37.45 -11.81
N ARG A 131 -5.50 -37.37 -10.83
CA ARG A 131 -5.65 -37.87 -9.44
C ARG A 131 -5.99 -36.77 -8.42
N VAL A 132 -6.41 -35.58 -8.90
CA VAL A 132 -6.75 -34.45 -8.02
C VAL A 132 -7.99 -34.75 -7.17
N LYS A 133 -7.87 -34.44 -5.87
CA LYS A 133 -8.92 -34.63 -4.85
C LYS A 133 -9.56 -33.32 -4.42
N GLU A 134 -8.77 -32.23 -4.39
CA GLU A 134 -9.26 -30.88 -4.10
C GLU A 134 -8.89 -29.92 -5.24
N LEU A 135 -9.90 -29.31 -5.84
CA LEU A 135 -9.77 -28.45 -7.01
C LEU A 135 -10.33 -27.05 -6.74
N HIS A 136 -9.50 -26.02 -6.94
CA HIS A 136 -9.89 -24.61 -6.86
C HIS A 136 -9.90 -24.01 -8.26
N LEU A 137 -11.04 -23.45 -8.67
CA LEU A 137 -11.28 -22.86 -9.99
C LEU A 137 -11.70 -21.40 -9.91
N TYR A 138 -11.34 -20.65 -10.94
CA TYR A 138 -11.62 -19.22 -11.08
C TYR A 138 -12.34 -18.98 -12.41
N SER A 139 -13.49 -18.31 -12.39
CA SER A 139 -14.27 -18.01 -13.61
C SER A 139 -14.62 -16.53 -13.71
N SER A 140 -14.63 -16.00 -14.94
CA SER A 140 -15.06 -14.61 -15.23
C SER A 140 -16.58 -14.44 -15.30
N ALA A 141 -17.33 -15.36 -14.68
CA ALA A 141 -18.78 -15.56 -14.88
C ALA A 141 -19.16 -15.98 -16.31
N ASN A 142 -18.27 -16.70 -16.99
CA ASN A 142 -18.57 -17.27 -18.31
C ASN A 142 -19.43 -18.54 -18.16
N THR A 143 -20.74 -18.40 -18.24
CA THR A 143 -21.72 -19.50 -18.11
C THR A 143 -21.46 -20.67 -19.06
N ALA A 144 -20.88 -20.44 -20.25
CA ALA A 144 -20.52 -21.53 -21.16
C ALA A 144 -19.37 -22.41 -20.63
N VAL A 145 -18.44 -21.82 -19.88
CA VAL A 145 -17.33 -22.53 -19.21
C VAL A 145 -17.87 -23.30 -18.01
N LEU A 146 -18.74 -22.69 -17.19
CA LEU A 146 -19.40 -23.39 -16.09
C LEU A 146 -20.21 -24.61 -16.58
N ARG A 147 -20.97 -24.46 -17.67
CA ARG A 147 -21.68 -25.59 -18.34
C ARG A 147 -20.70 -26.63 -18.89
N GLY A 148 -19.56 -26.21 -19.43
CA GLY A 148 -18.48 -27.11 -19.86
C GLY A 148 -17.86 -27.91 -18.71
N TRP A 149 -17.69 -27.30 -17.54
CA TRP A 149 -17.21 -27.96 -16.31
C TRP A 149 -18.24 -28.96 -15.76
N ALA A 150 -19.53 -28.64 -15.78
CA ALA A 150 -20.59 -29.55 -15.34
C ALA A 150 -20.89 -30.69 -16.33
N SER A 151 -20.54 -30.55 -17.60
CA SER A 151 -20.78 -31.58 -18.63
C SER A 151 -20.16 -32.94 -18.27
N GLU A 152 -20.69 -34.04 -18.82
CA GLU A 152 -20.13 -35.40 -18.69
C GLU A 152 -18.64 -35.47 -19.08
N SER A 153 -18.24 -34.70 -20.09
CA SER A 153 -16.85 -34.54 -20.55
C SER A 153 -16.01 -33.57 -19.71
N GLY A 154 -16.57 -33.01 -18.64
CA GLY A 154 -16.01 -31.95 -17.80
C GLY A 154 -15.30 -32.48 -16.56
N LEU A 155 -15.61 -31.87 -15.42
CA LEU A 155 -15.11 -32.28 -14.10
C LEU A 155 -15.55 -33.69 -13.66
N PRO A 156 -16.70 -34.26 -14.07
CA PRO A 156 -17.04 -35.67 -13.81
C PRO A 156 -16.00 -36.71 -14.25
N LYS A 157 -15.05 -36.35 -15.13
CA LYS A 157 -13.91 -37.22 -15.49
C LYS A 157 -12.90 -37.40 -14.34
N LEU A 158 -12.88 -36.52 -13.35
CA LEU A 158 -11.98 -36.54 -12.20
C LEU A 158 -12.55 -37.46 -11.11
N GLN A 159 -12.30 -38.75 -11.23
CA GLN A 159 -12.92 -39.78 -10.37
C GLN A 159 -12.53 -39.69 -8.89
N ASP A 160 -11.33 -39.17 -8.60
CA ASP A 160 -10.80 -38.98 -7.24
C ASP A 160 -11.25 -37.65 -6.60
N LEU A 161 -12.05 -36.82 -7.28
CA LEU A 161 -12.41 -35.48 -6.80
C LEU A 161 -13.39 -35.55 -5.61
N GLU A 162 -12.92 -35.08 -4.44
CA GLU A 162 -13.67 -35.02 -3.18
C GLU A 162 -14.17 -33.60 -2.85
N ARG A 163 -13.46 -32.56 -3.29
CA ARG A 163 -13.75 -31.15 -3.00
C ARG A 163 -13.56 -30.26 -4.22
N LEU A 164 -14.54 -29.41 -4.49
CA LEU A 164 -14.53 -28.41 -5.55
C LEU A 164 -14.86 -27.03 -4.97
N ALA A 165 -13.93 -26.09 -5.08
CA ALA A 165 -14.13 -24.68 -4.80
C ALA A 165 -14.14 -23.90 -6.12
N VAL A 166 -15.14 -23.04 -6.33
CA VAL A 166 -15.27 -22.19 -7.52
C VAL A 166 -15.51 -20.75 -7.09
N ASP A 167 -14.56 -19.88 -7.37
CA ASP A 167 -14.68 -18.44 -7.17
C ASP A 167 -15.00 -17.77 -8.52
N VAL A 168 -16.18 -17.17 -8.61
CA VAL A 168 -16.76 -16.56 -9.81
C VAL A 168 -16.75 -15.05 -9.69
N PHE A 169 -16.13 -14.37 -10.66
CA PHE A 169 -15.93 -12.93 -10.70
C PHE A 169 -16.59 -12.33 -11.94
N PRO A 170 -17.83 -11.85 -11.84
CA PRO A 170 -18.56 -11.27 -12.95
C PRO A 170 -17.86 -10.07 -13.59
N THR A 171 -17.95 -9.97 -14.91
CA THR A 171 -17.48 -8.77 -15.63
C THR A 171 -18.53 -7.64 -15.60
N ASN A 172 -19.82 -8.00 -15.49
CA ASN A 172 -20.95 -7.08 -15.43
C ASN A 172 -22.14 -7.72 -14.68
N GLU A 173 -23.17 -6.91 -14.39
CA GLU A 173 -24.36 -7.32 -13.61
C GLU A 173 -25.19 -8.43 -14.28
N ASN A 174 -25.20 -8.54 -15.62
CA ASN A 174 -25.92 -9.62 -16.29
C ASN A 174 -25.20 -10.97 -16.14
N ASP A 175 -23.86 -10.99 -16.25
CA ASP A 175 -23.08 -12.22 -16.00
C ASP A 175 -23.24 -12.70 -14.55
N GLU A 176 -23.34 -11.76 -13.58
CA GLU A 176 -23.61 -12.06 -12.17
C GLU A 176 -24.96 -12.77 -12.01
N GLN A 177 -25.99 -12.26 -12.68
CA GLN A 177 -27.34 -12.83 -12.65
C GLN A 177 -27.38 -14.21 -13.34
N ASP A 178 -26.85 -14.34 -14.56
CA ASP A 178 -26.80 -15.60 -15.31
C ASP A 178 -26.08 -16.72 -14.53
N CYS A 179 -24.95 -16.39 -13.88
CA CYS A 179 -24.24 -17.35 -13.04
C CYS A 179 -24.97 -17.67 -11.73
N THR A 180 -25.68 -16.69 -11.16
CA THR A 180 -26.50 -16.89 -9.95
C THR A 180 -27.66 -17.84 -10.23
N ASP A 181 -28.33 -17.68 -11.37
CA ASP A 181 -29.43 -18.54 -11.79
C ASP A 181 -28.93 -19.96 -12.19
N TYR A 182 -27.78 -20.07 -12.85
CA TYR A 182 -27.20 -21.37 -13.21
C TYR A 182 -26.58 -22.14 -12.02
N LYS A 183 -26.23 -21.47 -10.91
CA LYS A 183 -25.53 -22.10 -9.77
C LYS A 183 -26.23 -23.33 -9.21
N GLY A 184 -27.57 -23.35 -9.17
CA GLY A 184 -28.32 -24.53 -8.72
C GLY A 184 -28.14 -25.72 -9.65
N GLU A 185 -28.43 -25.52 -10.93
CA GLU A 185 -28.29 -26.52 -12.01
C GLU A 185 -26.85 -27.07 -12.08
N PHE A 186 -25.83 -26.22 -11.91
CA PHE A 186 -24.42 -26.61 -11.86
C PHE A 186 -24.10 -27.60 -10.73
N ILE A 187 -24.60 -27.35 -9.52
CA ILE A 187 -24.38 -28.21 -8.35
C ILE A 187 -25.13 -29.54 -8.52
N GLU A 188 -26.41 -29.48 -8.94
CA GLU A 188 -27.23 -30.67 -9.16
C GLU A 188 -26.63 -31.61 -10.19
N ILE A 189 -26.16 -31.10 -11.34
CA ILE A 189 -25.51 -31.91 -12.38
C ILE A 189 -24.24 -32.59 -11.83
N LEU A 190 -23.38 -31.88 -11.10
CA LEU A 190 -22.16 -32.48 -10.55
C LEU A 190 -22.45 -33.55 -9.48
N HIS A 191 -23.49 -33.35 -8.67
CA HIS A 191 -23.93 -34.37 -7.70
C HIS A 191 -24.50 -35.62 -8.36
N MET A 192 -25.15 -35.52 -9.53
CA MET A 192 -25.57 -36.71 -10.30
C MET A 192 -24.39 -37.66 -10.64
N TYR A 193 -23.18 -37.13 -10.82
CA TYR A 193 -21.97 -37.93 -11.05
C TYR A 193 -21.26 -38.32 -9.75
N ASN A 194 -21.19 -37.43 -8.76
CA ASN A 194 -20.62 -37.72 -7.43
C ASN A 194 -21.42 -37.04 -6.31
N ASN A 195 -22.38 -37.77 -5.72
CA ASN A 195 -23.21 -37.30 -4.60
C ASN A 195 -22.41 -36.97 -3.31
N ASN A 196 -21.16 -37.40 -3.19
CA ASN A 196 -20.31 -37.11 -2.04
C ASN A 196 -19.38 -35.89 -2.25
N LEU A 197 -19.38 -35.31 -3.47
CA LEU A 197 -18.54 -34.16 -3.80
C LEU A 197 -18.95 -32.92 -3.00
N VAL A 198 -18.03 -32.38 -2.22
CA VAL A 198 -18.23 -31.12 -1.49
C VAL A 198 -17.99 -29.96 -2.44
N ILE A 199 -19.05 -29.24 -2.81
CA ILE A 199 -19.01 -28.12 -3.76
C ILE A 199 -19.25 -26.80 -3.02
N ASP A 200 -18.33 -25.85 -3.16
CA ASP A 200 -18.46 -24.47 -2.71
C ASP A 200 -18.35 -23.51 -3.90
N VAL A 201 -19.43 -22.81 -4.24
CA VAL A 201 -19.47 -21.83 -5.35
C VAL A 201 -19.71 -20.44 -4.77
N LYS A 202 -18.70 -19.58 -4.85
CA LYS A 202 -18.74 -18.18 -4.42
C LYS A 202 -18.86 -17.27 -5.63
N ILE A 203 -19.97 -16.54 -5.72
CA ILE A 203 -20.16 -15.49 -6.71
C ILE A 203 -19.85 -14.16 -6.01
N HIS A 204 -18.88 -13.42 -6.54
CA HIS A 204 -18.42 -12.17 -5.95
C HIS A 204 -19.14 -10.99 -6.60
N ASN A 205 -19.59 -10.02 -5.80
CA ASN A 205 -20.21 -8.78 -6.29
C ASN A 205 -19.20 -7.75 -6.81
N CYS A 206 -18.15 -8.24 -7.49
CA CYS A 206 -17.10 -7.44 -8.08
C CYS A 206 -16.30 -8.27 -9.09
N THR A 207 -15.68 -7.56 -10.04
CA THR A 207 -14.63 -8.11 -10.90
C THR A 207 -13.48 -8.67 -10.06
N TYR A 208 -12.67 -9.53 -10.67
CA TYR A 208 -11.56 -10.19 -9.98
C TYR A 208 -10.50 -9.20 -9.47
N GLN A 209 -10.22 -8.13 -10.21
CA GLN A 209 -9.37 -7.03 -9.75
C GLN A 209 -9.90 -6.47 -8.41
N GLY A 210 -11.18 -6.10 -8.38
CA GLY A 210 -11.86 -5.65 -7.16
C GLY A 210 -12.05 -6.71 -6.07
N TYR A 211 -11.65 -7.97 -6.30
CA TYR A 211 -11.53 -9.01 -5.27
C TYR A 211 -10.08 -9.21 -4.82
N GLN A 212 -9.08 -9.17 -5.71
CA GLN A 212 -7.68 -9.20 -5.28
C GLN A 212 -7.39 -8.04 -4.33
N ASP A 213 -7.94 -6.85 -4.62
CA ASP A 213 -7.89 -5.69 -3.73
C ASP A 213 -8.48 -6.02 -2.34
N LYS A 214 -9.59 -6.78 -2.27
CA LYS A 214 -10.26 -7.19 -1.01
C LYS A 214 -9.60 -8.39 -0.31
N SER A 215 -8.94 -9.28 -1.05
CA SER A 215 -8.34 -10.51 -0.51
C SER A 215 -6.96 -10.22 0.09
N ARG A 216 -6.18 -9.34 -0.55
CA ARG A 216 -4.93 -8.77 0.01
C ARG A 216 -5.19 -7.94 1.28
N ILE A 217 -6.40 -7.39 1.43
CA ILE A 217 -6.92 -6.73 2.64
C ILE A 217 -7.24 -7.74 3.77
N GLY A 218 -7.55 -9.01 3.47
CA GLY A 218 -7.98 -10.00 4.47
C GLY A 218 -6.88 -10.96 4.99
N ALA A 219 -5.78 -11.13 4.26
CA ALA A 219 -4.82 -12.21 4.49
C ALA A 219 -3.90 -12.04 5.73
N SER A 220 -3.85 -10.87 6.38
CA SER A 220 -2.94 -10.60 7.50
C SER A 220 -3.54 -10.79 8.90
N SER A 221 -4.78 -11.28 9.03
CA SER A 221 -5.35 -11.66 10.33
C SER A 221 -5.89 -13.09 10.33
N ASN A 222 -5.13 -14.03 10.90
CA ASN A 222 -5.70 -15.16 11.65
C ASN A 222 -4.64 -15.98 12.41
N GLN A 223 -4.50 -15.69 13.71
CA GLN A 223 -4.52 -16.75 14.73
C GLN A 223 -5.31 -16.28 15.95
N VAL A 224 -6.48 -16.89 16.15
CA VAL A 224 -6.90 -17.63 17.35
C VAL A 224 -8.44 -17.72 17.33
N SER A 225 -8.96 -18.95 17.20
CA SER A 225 -10.39 -19.21 17.03
C SER A 225 -11.07 -19.63 18.32
N LYS A 226 -12.21 -19.00 18.67
CA LYS A 226 -13.51 -19.63 19.04
C LYS A 226 -14.40 -18.70 19.87
N GLY A 227 -15.66 -18.57 19.48
CA GLY A 227 -16.71 -17.94 20.30
C GLY A 227 -17.93 -17.56 19.48
N LEU A 228 -18.98 -18.38 19.54
CA LEU A 228 -20.23 -18.16 18.79
C LEU A 228 -21.06 -17.04 19.47
N GLN A 229 -21.48 -16.00 18.73
CA GLN A 229 -22.91 -15.75 18.50
C GLN A 229 -23.21 -14.57 17.56
N ASP A 230 -24.28 -14.77 16.80
CA ASP A 230 -24.87 -13.94 15.77
C ASP A 230 -25.23 -12.51 16.23
N THR A 231 -24.57 -11.50 15.66
CA THR A 231 -25.16 -10.17 15.48
C THR A 231 -24.70 -9.55 14.16
N ARG A 232 -25.65 -8.92 13.46
CA ARG A 232 -25.49 -8.23 12.17
C ARG A 232 -24.35 -7.22 12.24
N GLN A 233 -23.25 -7.44 11.51
CA GLN A 233 -22.15 -6.48 11.41
C GLN A 233 -21.85 -6.08 9.96
N SER A 234 -21.77 -4.77 9.76
CA SER A 234 -21.55 -4.10 8.49
C SER A 234 -20.12 -4.27 7.98
N LYS A 235 -19.96 -4.27 6.64
CA LYS A 235 -18.66 -4.21 5.94
C LYS A 235 -17.69 -3.19 6.59
N PRO A 236 -16.42 -3.53 6.84
CA PRO A 236 -15.39 -2.55 7.15
C PRO A 236 -15.17 -1.63 5.95
N LYS A 237 -14.83 -0.36 6.23
CA LYS A 237 -14.46 0.66 5.24
C LYS A 237 -13.02 1.05 5.48
N SER A 238 -12.34 1.64 4.49
CA SER A 238 -11.01 2.27 4.65
C SER A 238 -10.96 3.38 5.71
N ALA A 239 -12.11 3.80 6.25
CA ALA A 239 -12.21 4.63 7.45
C ALA A 239 -11.65 3.99 8.73
N GLU A 240 -11.51 2.65 8.81
CA GLU A 240 -11.22 1.92 10.06
C GLU A 240 -10.01 2.44 10.85
N TRP A 241 -8.90 2.82 10.20
CA TRP A 241 -7.74 3.40 10.90
C TRP A 241 -8.06 4.74 11.59
N ILE A 242 -8.88 5.60 10.95
CA ILE A 242 -9.30 6.90 11.51
C ILE A 242 -10.41 6.69 12.55
N GLU A 243 -11.36 5.79 12.30
CA GLU A 243 -12.44 5.47 13.23
C GLU A 243 -11.92 4.81 14.52
N ASN A 244 -10.83 4.05 14.45
CA ASN A 244 -10.13 3.54 15.63
C ASN A 244 -9.49 4.65 16.50
N LEU A 245 -9.47 5.90 16.02
CA LEU A 245 -9.09 7.09 16.80
C LEU A 245 -10.28 7.89 17.31
N SER A 246 -11.53 7.53 16.96
CA SER A 246 -12.74 8.31 17.27
C SER A 246 -12.92 8.60 18.76
N ASN A 247 -12.70 7.61 19.63
CA ASN A 247 -12.83 7.75 21.09
C ASN A 247 -11.80 8.74 21.66
N PHE A 248 -10.52 8.57 21.30
CA PHE A 248 -9.43 9.47 21.69
C PHE A 248 -9.63 10.89 21.14
N ARG A 249 -10.04 11.01 19.87
CA ARG A 249 -10.37 12.29 19.23
C ARG A 249 -11.47 13.02 19.99
N SER A 250 -12.53 12.30 20.38
CA SER A 250 -13.67 12.85 21.12
C SER A 250 -13.30 13.22 22.57
N PHE A 251 -12.38 12.50 23.19
CA PHE A 251 -11.80 12.85 24.49
C PHE A 251 -11.00 14.15 24.42
N VAL A 252 -10.02 14.24 23.52
CA VAL A 252 -9.16 15.43 23.37
C VAL A 252 -9.96 16.65 22.92
N ASP A 253 -10.92 16.49 22.00
CA ASP A 253 -11.79 17.58 21.55
C ASP A 253 -12.68 18.12 22.67
N ARG A 254 -13.26 17.25 23.51
CA ARG A 254 -14.04 17.68 24.69
C ARG A 254 -13.18 18.53 25.64
N LEU A 255 -11.97 18.07 25.97
CA LEU A 255 -11.06 18.80 26.85
C LEU A 255 -10.58 20.12 26.24
N HIS A 256 -10.26 20.12 24.94
CA HIS A 256 -9.91 21.33 24.19
C HIS A 256 -11.02 22.39 24.29
N ASN A 257 -12.28 21.98 24.04
CA ASN A 257 -13.44 22.86 24.08
C ASN A 257 -13.79 23.33 25.50
N GLN A 258 -13.63 22.46 26.51
CA GLN A 258 -13.84 22.75 27.94
C GLN A 258 -12.86 23.81 28.46
N HIS A 259 -11.56 23.64 28.18
CA HIS A 259 -10.51 24.50 28.72
C HIS A 259 -10.11 25.66 27.80
N LYS A 260 -10.46 25.61 26.51
CA LYS A 260 -10.00 26.53 25.45
C LYS A 260 -8.47 26.60 25.38
N LYS A 261 -7.83 25.44 25.51
CA LYS A 261 -6.38 25.24 25.60
C LYS A 261 -5.95 24.05 24.74
N GLY A 262 -4.67 23.95 24.46
CA GLY A 262 -4.14 22.92 23.58
C GLY A 262 -4.36 23.17 22.09
N SER A 263 -4.65 24.40 21.66
CA SER A 263 -4.61 24.74 20.22
C SER A 263 -3.23 24.44 19.62
N VAL A 264 -3.21 23.81 18.45
CA VAL A 264 -2.01 23.46 17.69
C VAL A 264 -2.11 24.05 16.30
N LYS A 265 -1.06 24.73 15.86
CA LYS A 265 -1.01 25.42 14.58
C LYS A 265 -0.33 24.55 13.53
N ILE A 266 -1.04 24.21 12.46
CA ILE A 266 -0.53 23.39 11.36
C ILE A 266 -0.51 24.23 10.09
N ALA A 267 0.67 24.47 9.52
CA ALA A 267 0.77 25.02 8.18
C ALA A 267 0.58 23.92 7.14
N LEU A 268 -0.28 24.17 6.17
CA LEU A 268 -0.39 23.38 4.95
C LEU A 268 0.16 24.22 3.80
N LEU A 269 1.25 23.77 3.19
CA LEU A 269 1.87 24.40 2.04
C LEU A 269 1.50 23.56 0.82
N ASP A 270 0.59 24.03 -0.02
CA ASP A 270 0.00 23.22 -1.10
C ASP A 270 -0.64 24.12 -2.18
N ASP A 271 -1.44 23.57 -3.09
CA ASP A 271 -2.21 24.29 -4.11
C ASP A 271 -3.31 25.23 -3.54
N GLY A 272 -3.51 25.26 -2.22
CA GLY A 272 -4.54 26.05 -1.54
C GLY A 272 -5.55 25.17 -0.79
N SER A 273 -6.76 25.67 -0.58
CA SER A 273 -7.87 24.84 -0.05
C SER A 273 -9.22 25.53 -0.22
N LYS A 274 -10.24 24.80 -0.66
CA LYS A 274 -11.64 25.26 -0.53
C LYS A 274 -12.00 25.38 0.94
N LEU A 275 -12.78 26.42 1.24
CA LEU A 275 -13.35 26.65 2.58
C LEU A 275 -14.72 25.98 2.74
N GLU A 276 -15.36 25.65 1.61
CA GLU A 276 -16.57 24.83 1.56
C GLU A 276 -16.28 23.47 2.22
N HIS A 277 -17.10 23.10 3.21
CA HIS A 277 -16.94 21.90 4.04
C HIS A 277 -15.67 21.81 4.91
N LEU A 278 -14.77 22.81 4.90
CA LEU A 278 -13.63 22.86 5.80
C LEU A 278 -14.01 23.50 7.15
N HIS A 279 -14.46 22.65 8.08
CA HIS A 279 -14.83 23.07 9.43
C HIS A 279 -13.61 23.48 10.29
N GLY A 280 -13.83 24.32 11.31
CA GLY A 280 -12.82 24.73 12.30
C GLY A 280 -12.23 26.13 12.06
N THR A 281 -11.07 26.38 12.66
CA THR A 281 -10.32 27.65 12.53
C THR A 281 -9.24 27.54 11.46
N GLN A 282 -9.31 28.39 10.44
CA GLN A 282 -8.27 28.51 9.41
C GLN A 282 -8.02 29.96 9.03
N THR A 283 -6.78 30.23 8.61
CA THR A 283 -6.36 31.44 7.91
C THR A 283 -5.41 31.01 6.79
N GLY A 284 -5.19 31.87 5.80
CA GLY A 284 -4.28 31.54 4.72
C GLY A 284 -3.69 32.74 4.00
N LYS A 285 -2.78 32.45 3.08
CA LYS A 285 -2.18 33.43 2.18
C LYS A 285 -1.81 32.75 0.86
N SER A 286 -2.05 33.46 -0.25
CA SER A 286 -1.57 33.05 -1.56
C SER A 286 -0.20 33.66 -1.86
N PHE A 287 0.62 32.90 -2.58
CA PHE A 287 1.94 33.26 -3.08
C PHE A 287 2.00 33.19 -4.62
N ARG A 288 0.83 33.15 -5.28
CA ARG A 288 0.66 33.36 -6.72
C ARG A 288 0.71 34.84 -7.06
N ASP A 289 1.30 35.17 -8.21
CA ASP A 289 1.38 36.53 -8.74
C ASP A 289 0.03 37.06 -9.28
N ASP A 290 -1.00 36.20 -9.40
CA ASP A 290 -2.34 36.60 -9.86
C ASP A 290 -3.19 37.32 -8.79
N GLY A 291 -2.66 37.48 -7.57
CA GLY A 291 -3.30 38.24 -6.48
C GLY A 291 -4.57 37.61 -5.92
N ARG A 292 -4.92 36.37 -6.31
CA ARG A 292 -6.11 35.67 -5.81
C ARG A 292 -5.87 35.08 -4.42
N ASP A 293 -6.93 35.01 -3.62
CA ASP A 293 -6.89 34.40 -2.29
C ASP A 293 -6.59 32.89 -2.32
N TYR A 294 -6.10 32.37 -1.19
CA TYR A 294 -5.61 30.99 -1.03
C TYR A 294 -6.67 29.88 -1.23
N PHE A 295 -7.95 30.25 -1.35
CA PHE A 295 -9.08 29.34 -1.60
C PHE A 295 -9.66 29.46 -3.02
N VAL A 296 -9.12 30.36 -3.84
CA VAL A 296 -9.61 30.68 -5.19
C VAL A 296 -8.76 29.97 -6.24
N GLY A 297 -9.39 29.51 -7.34
CA GLY A 297 -8.76 28.68 -8.37
C GLY A 297 -8.89 27.19 -8.08
N ASP A 298 -8.25 26.35 -8.89
CA ASP A 298 -8.23 24.90 -8.68
C ASP A 298 -7.32 24.61 -7.48
N CYS A 299 -7.83 23.91 -6.46
CA CYS A 299 -7.08 23.58 -5.25
C CYS A 299 -7.53 22.24 -4.65
N GLU A 300 -7.80 21.26 -5.51
CA GLU A 300 -8.37 19.98 -5.10
C GLU A 300 -7.41 19.14 -4.25
N HIS A 301 -6.10 19.27 -4.45
CA HIS A 301 -5.11 18.50 -3.70
C HIS A 301 -5.01 19.02 -2.26
N GLY A 302 -4.74 20.31 -2.07
CA GLY A 302 -4.66 20.94 -0.76
C GLY A 302 -6.00 20.96 0.00
N THR A 303 -7.14 20.99 -0.70
CA THR A 303 -8.46 20.77 -0.06
C THR A 303 -8.54 19.37 0.58
N GLN A 304 -8.08 18.33 -0.13
CA GLN A 304 -8.05 16.97 0.41
C GLN A 304 -7.01 16.83 1.53
N MET A 305 -5.86 17.49 1.44
CA MET A 305 -4.87 17.49 2.52
C MET A 305 -5.42 18.16 3.80
N ALA A 306 -6.13 19.29 3.67
CA ALA A 306 -6.77 19.96 4.80
C ALA A 306 -7.86 19.09 5.46
N ASP A 307 -8.65 18.36 4.67
CA ASP A 307 -9.63 17.37 5.14
C ASP A 307 -8.97 16.19 5.88
N CYS A 308 -7.87 15.63 5.35
CA CYS A 308 -7.08 14.58 6.01
C CYS A 308 -6.51 15.02 7.37
N ILE A 309 -5.97 16.25 7.46
CA ILE A 309 -5.50 16.81 8.75
C ILE A 309 -6.68 16.93 9.73
N ARG A 310 -7.82 17.48 9.28
CA ARG A 310 -9.02 17.69 10.11
C ARG A 310 -9.68 16.41 10.61
N LYS A 311 -9.67 15.34 9.80
CA LYS A 311 -10.23 14.03 10.17
C LYS A 311 -9.59 13.48 11.45
N ILE A 312 -8.29 13.71 11.65
CA ILE A 312 -7.54 13.26 12.83
C ILE A 312 -7.49 14.34 13.92
N CYS A 313 -7.28 15.61 13.57
CA CYS A 313 -7.17 16.73 14.50
C CYS A 313 -8.22 17.83 14.22
N PRO A 314 -9.49 17.64 14.67
CA PRO A 314 -10.57 18.60 14.41
C PRO A 314 -10.33 19.99 15.01
N MET A 315 -9.48 20.11 16.03
CA MET A 315 -9.20 21.34 16.77
C MET A 315 -7.95 22.13 16.31
N ALA A 316 -7.26 21.69 15.25
CA ALA A 316 -6.10 22.42 14.71
C ALA A 316 -6.45 23.87 14.26
N GLU A 317 -5.48 24.79 14.33
CA GLU A 317 -5.54 26.02 13.55
C GLU A 317 -4.78 25.79 12.24
N LEU A 318 -5.47 25.81 11.10
CA LEU A 318 -4.82 25.63 9.80
C LEU A 318 -4.30 26.96 9.24
N TYR A 319 -3.04 26.97 8.83
CA TYR A 319 -2.35 28.09 8.17
C TYR A 319 -2.06 27.70 6.72
N ILE A 320 -3.02 27.98 5.83
CA ILE A 320 -3.03 27.47 4.46
C ILE A 320 -2.26 28.42 3.54
N ALA A 321 -1.09 27.99 3.07
CA ALA A 321 -0.27 28.72 2.14
C ALA A 321 -0.47 28.16 0.73
N ARG A 322 -1.22 28.88 -0.12
CA ARG A 322 -1.35 28.54 -1.55
C ARG A 322 -0.04 28.90 -2.26
N LEU A 323 0.66 27.88 -2.71
CA LEU A 323 1.87 27.98 -3.51
C LEU A 323 1.55 28.45 -4.93
N ASP A 324 2.59 28.78 -5.69
CA ASP A 324 2.46 29.17 -7.08
C ASP A 324 2.55 27.95 -8.00
N ASP A 325 1.38 27.40 -8.30
CA ASP A 325 1.10 26.32 -9.25
C ASP A 325 0.81 26.81 -10.68
N SER A 326 1.09 28.08 -11.00
CA SER A 326 0.76 28.64 -12.33
C SER A 326 1.68 28.17 -13.47
N GLY A 327 2.88 27.68 -13.14
CA GLY A 327 3.86 27.18 -14.09
C GLY A 327 4.15 25.70 -13.89
N VAL A 328 3.74 24.86 -14.84
CA VAL A 328 4.09 23.44 -14.87
C VAL A 328 5.44 23.23 -15.55
N SER A 329 6.35 22.54 -14.88
CA SER A 329 7.59 22.01 -15.46
C SER A 329 7.68 20.52 -15.18
N GLU A 330 8.36 19.75 -16.03
CA GLU A 330 8.29 18.27 -16.07
C GLU A 330 8.48 17.59 -14.70
N ASN A 331 9.29 18.15 -13.80
CA ASN A 331 9.59 17.58 -12.48
C ASN A 331 9.18 18.47 -11.28
N GLN A 332 8.42 19.54 -11.51
CA GLN A 332 8.09 20.52 -10.46
C GLN A 332 6.75 21.25 -10.70
N THR A 333 5.82 21.04 -9.76
CA THR A 333 4.45 21.59 -9.72
C THR A 333 4.36 23.02 -9.19
N PHE A 334 5.26 23.42 -8.28
CA PHE A 334 5.22 24.71 -7.59
C PHE A 334 6.52 25.49 -7.75
N SER A 335 6.48 26.82 -7.92
CA SER A 335 7.71 27.62 -8.02
C SER A 335 8.49 27.66 -6.69
N LYS A 336 9.82 27.44 -6.70
CA LYS A 336 10.63 27.41 -5.45
C LYS A 336 10.58 28.71 -4.65
N LEU A 337 10.39 29.84 -5.34
CA LEU A 337 10.17 31.14 -4.70
C LEU A 337 8.90 31.12 -3.83
N SER A 338 7.79 30.60 -4.35
CA SER A 338 6.54 30.48 -3.58
C SER A 338 6.70 29.54 -2.37
N CYS A 339 7.37 28.38 -2.54
CA CYS A 339 7.70 27.45 -1.45
C CYS A 339 8.46 28.15 -0.30
N LEU A 340 9.47 28.96 -0.65
CA LEU A 340 10.27 29.73 0.30
C LEU A 340 9.49 30.85 0.99
N GLN A 341 8.67 31.61 0.24
CA GLN A 341 7.83 32.66 0.82
C GLN A 341 6.76 32.10 1.75
N ALA A 342 6.17 30.96 1.37
CA ALA A 342 5.18 30.23 2.16
C ALA A 342 5.78 29.69 3.47
N LEU A 343 6.95 29.06 3.41
CA LEU A 343 7.69 28.63 4.61
C LEU A 343 8.02 29.81 5.54
N ARG A 344 8.55 30.91 4.99
CA ARG A 344 8.81 32.15 5.76
C ARG A 344 7.55 32.68 6.44
N TRP A 345 6.40 32.63 5.77
CA TRP A 345 5.11 33.05 6.34
C TRP A 345 4.62 32.08 7.43
N ALA A 346 4.71 30.77 7.22
CA ALA A 346 4.34 29.77 8.23
C ALA A 346 5.15 29.96 9.53
N LEU A 347 6.48 30.07 9.41
CA LEU A 347 7.36 30.29 10.57
C LEU A 347 7.08 31.65 11.25
N LYS A 348 6.80 32.71 10.49
CA LYS A 348 6.39 34.02 11.05
C LYS A 348 5.09 33.93 11.87
N ASN A 349 4.16 33.05 11.50
CA ASN A 349 2.92 32.80 12.24
C ASN A 349 3.10 31.88 13.47
N LYS A 350 4.32 31.42 13.72
CA LYS A 350 4.70 30.53 14.83
C LYS A 350 3.92 29.22 14.83
N VAL A 351 3.85 28.57 13.67
CA VAL A 351 3.21 27.25 13.57
C VAL A 351 3.99 26.18 14.34
N ASP A 352 3.29 25.13 14.78
CA ASP A 352 3.90 23.99 15.47
C ASP A 352 4.37 22.92 14.46
N ILE A 353 3.62 22.74 13.36
CA ILE A 353 3.81 21.72 12.33
C ILE A 353 3.73 22.37 10.94
N VAL A 354 4.52 21.89 9.98
CA VAL A 354 4.48 22.23 8.55
C VAL A 354 4.32 20.94 7.75
N SER A 355 3.21 20.83 7.02
CA SER A 355 2.89 19.72 6.10
C SER A 355 3.18 20.14 4.67
N MET A 356 4.01 19.35 3.96
CA MET A 356 4.41 19.58 2.57
C MET A 356 4.19 18.29 1.78
N SER A 357 2.99 18.12 1.22
CA SER A 357 2.59 16.92 0.46
C SER A 357 3.11 16.97 -1.00
N TRP A 358 4.39 17.31 -1.16
CA TRP A 358 5.10 17.44 -2.44
C TRP A 358 6.62 17.53 -2.21
N SER A 359 7.40 17.28 -3.26
CA SER A 359 8.84 17.58 -3.29
C SER A 359 9.30 18.02 -4.68
N PHE A 360 10.15 19.06 -4.76
CA PHE A 360 10.78 19.52 -6.00
C PHE A 360 12.19 18.97 -6.18
N ALA A 361 12.62 18.81 -7.44
CA ALA A 361 13.98 18.37 -7.78
C ALA A 361 15.03 19.44 -7.41
N ARG A 362 16.11 18.97 -6.78
CA ARG A 362 17.24 19.80 -6.36
C ARG A 362 18.19 20.04 -7.53
N LYS A 363 18.57 21.30 -7.75
CA LYS A 363 19.60 21.70 -8.71
C LYS A 363 20.96 21.92 -8.04
N GLY A 364 21.01 21.88 -6.71
CA GLY A 364 22.20 22.16 -5.92
C GLY A 364 22.28 23.63 -5.51
N PRO A 365 22.87 23.94 -4.33
CA PRO A 365 22.80 25.26 -3.70
C PRO A 365 23.60 26.37 -4.41
N GLU A 366 24.35 26.05 -5.46
CA GLU A 366 25.03 27.03 -6.31
C GLU A 366 24.21 27.44 -7.55
N ASN A 367 23.22 26.62 -7.93
CA ASN A 367 22.42 26.79 -9.14
C ASN A 367 21.02 27.41 -8.90
N ASP A 368 20.60 27.53 -7.64
CA ASP A 368 19.25 27.97 -7.26
C ASP A 368 19.26 28.60 -5.85
N GLU A 369 19.16 29.92 -5.79
CA GLU A 369 19.18 30.68 -4.52
C GLU A 369 17.95 30.37 -3.65
N TYR A 370 16.78 30.17 -4.25
CA TYR A 370 15.56 29.90 -3.51
C TYR A 370 15.56 28.50 -2.89
N GLU A 371 16.08 27.50 -3.60
CA GLU A 371 16.38 26.17 -3.04
C GLU A 371 17.34 26.27 -1.85
N LYS A 372 18.44 27.01 -1.99
CA LYS A 372 19.44 27.19 -0.94
C LYS A 372 18.84 27.83 0.31
N GLU A 373 18.09 28.93 0.15
CA GLU A 373 17.42 29.60 1.26
C GLU A 373 16.35 28.72 1.92
N PHE A 374 15.56 27.97 1.15
CA PHE A 374 14.54 27.06 1.66
C PHE A 374 15.14 25.93 2.51
N CYS A 375 16.17 25.25 1.98
CA CYS A 375 16.90 24.20 2.69
C CYS A 375 17.58 24.72 3.96
N ASN A 376 18.20 25.91 3.90
CA ASN A 376 18.83 26.54 5.07
C ASN A 376 17.79 26.92 6.14
N LEU A 377 16.61 27.38 5.74
CA LEU A 377 15.55 27.76 6.67
C LEU A 377 14.96 26.55 7.40
N ILE A 378 14.74 25.42 6.72
CA ILE A 378 14.36 24.16 7.35
C ILE A 378 15.46 23.67 8.31
N LYS A 379 16.73 23.69 7.87
CA LYS A 379 17.87 23.23 8.69
C LYS A 379 18.11 24.10 9.93
N GLY A 380 17.87 25.41 9.83
CA GLY A 380 18.06 26.38 10.92
C GLY A 380 16.85 26.58 11.82
N THR A 381 15.74 25.88 11.59
CA THR A 381 14.54 25.99 12.42
C THR A 381 14.46 24.83 13.42
N GLU A 382 14.51 25.18 14.70
CA GLU A 382 14.21 24.27 15.81
C GLU A 382 12.76 24.43 16.28
N ASN A 383 12.22 23.41 16.96
CA ASN A 383 10.90 23.42 17.59
C ASN A 383 9.74 23.69 16.61
N VAL A 384 9.87 23.22 15.36
CA VAL A 384 8.80 23.10 14.36
C VAL A 384 8.98 21.74 13.68
N ILE A 385 7.89 20.99 13.55
CA ILE A 385 7.93 19.66 12.93
C ILE A 385 7.67 19.81 11.43
N PHE A 386 8.58 19.33 10.60
CA PHE A 386 8.44 19.30 9.15
C PHE A 386 8.11 17.89 8.68
N PHE A 387 6.96 17.72 8.01
CA PHE A 387 6.61 16.50 7.29
C PHE A 387 6.68 16.74 5.79
N ALA A 388 7.25 15.77 5.05
CA ALA A 388 7.21 15.76 3.59
C ALA A 388 6.89 14.37 3.05
N SER A 389 6.13 14.34 1.96
CA SER A 389 5.83 13.11 1.25
C SER A 389 7.04 12.62 0.46
N LEU A 390 7.16 11.30 0.34
CA LEU A 390 7.91 10.69 -0.76
C LEU A 390 7.25 11.03 -2.12
N ARG A 391 7.97 10.70 -3.20
CA ARG A 391 7.45 10.78 -4.57
C ARG A 391 6.94 9.40 -5.00
N ASP A 392 5.75 9.39 -5.55
CA ASP A 392 5.04 8.18 -5.98
C ASP A 392 5.14 8.02 -7.51
N ASP A 393 6.34 8.30 -8.04
CA ASP A 393 6.62 8.35 -9.49
C ASP A 393 7.50 7.19 -9.98
N GLY A 394 8.06 6.39 -9.07
CA GLY A 394 8.90 5.23 -9.41
C GLY A 394 10.03 4.94 -8.41
N PRO A 395 10.54 3.69 -8.38
CA PRO A 395 11.61 3.25 -7.47
C PRO A 395 13.00 3.86 -7.76
N GLU A 396 13.20 4.49 -8.92
CA GLU A 396 14.49 5.05 -9.37
C GLU A 396 14.87 6.37 -8.69
N TYR A 397 13.91 7.10 -8.12
CA TYR A 397 14.15 8.39 -7.49
C TYR A 397 14.77 8.21 -6.11
N GLN A 398 15.84 8.95 -5.80
CA GLN A 398 16.47 8.96 -4.47
C GLN A 398 16.07 10.21 -3.70
N ASN A 399 15.58 10.04 -2.46
CA ASN A 399 15.18 11.14 -1.56
C ASN A 399 16.15 12.34 -1.55
N GLN A 400 17.47 12.07 -1.59
CA GLN A 400 18.52 13.10 -1.52
C GLN A 400 18.49 14.11 -2.69
N ASP A 401 17.93 13.73 -3.84
CA ASP A 401 17.82 14.58 -5.03
C ASP A 401 16.61 15.53 -4.96
N PHE A 402 15.83 15.48 -3.88
CA PHE A 402 14.58 16.22 -3.72
C PHE A 402 14.51 17.00 -2.41
N ALA A 403 13.77 18.10 -2.41
CA ALA A 403 13.43 18.86 -1.21
C ALA A 403 11.92 19.11 -1.15
N PRO A 404 11.27 18.98 0.04
CA PRO A 404 11.88 18.89 1.36
C PRO A 404 12.31 17.47 1.78
N VAL A 405 11.82 16.41 1.14
CA VAL A 405 11.96 15.01 1.62
C VAL A 405 13.41 14.54 1.82
N GLY A 406 14.38 15.06 1.06
CA GLY A 406 15.80 14.73 1.23
C GLY A 406 16.47 15.32 2.47
N LEU A 407 15.85 16.25 3.20
CA LEU A 407 16.48 17.02 4.26
C LEU A 407 16.41 16.32 5.64
N ASP A 408 17.51 16.31 6.39
CA ASP A 408 17.61 15.59 7.68
C ASP A 408 16.62 16.06 8.76
N ASN A 409 16.28 17.35 8.77
CA ASN A 409 15.34 17.93 9.74
C ASN A 409 13.85 17.72 9.35
N VAL A 410 13.60 16.93 8.31
CA VAL A 410 12.27 16.55 7.83
C VAL A 410 11.99 15.09 8.21
N ILE A 411 10.74 14.81 8.55
CA ILE A 411 10.22 13.46 8.76
C ILE A 411 9.58 13.01 7.45
N ARG A 412 10.11 11.92 6.89
CA ARG A 412 9.75 11.39 5.57
C ARG A 412 8.58 10.44 5.69
N ILE A 413 7.48 10.75 4.99
CA ILE A 413 6.25 9.98 5.05
C ILE A 413 5.97 9.32 3.70
N ALA A 414 5.78 8.00 3.72
CA ALA A 414 5.33 7.22 2.57
C ALA A 414 3.88 6.76 2.77
N SER A 415 3.17 6.50 1.68
CA SER A 415 1.85 5.89 1.76
C SER A 415 1.92 4.40 2.08
N ALA A 416 0.94 3.96 2.86
CA ALA A 416 0.60 2.56 3.02
C ALA A 416 -0.90 2.33 2.90
N THR A 417 -1.30 1.08 2.72
CA THR A 417 -2.67 0.63 3.01
C THR A 417 -2.97 0.77 4.50
N THR A 418 -4.25 0.66 4.89
CA THR A 418 -4.65 0.60 6.31
C THR A 418 -4.04 -0.56 7.10
N PHE A 419 -3.41 -1.52 6.42
CA PHE A 419 -2.73 -2.69 6.97
C PHE A 419 -1.20 -2.51 7.08
N GLY A 420 -0.67 -1.37 6.67
CA GLY A 420 0.76 -1.06 6.74
C GLY A 420 1.61 -1.58 5.58
N ILE A 421 0.99 -1.99 4.47
CA ILE A 421 1.71 -2.33 3.24
C ILE A 421 2.05 -1.03 2.52
N ALA A 422 3.34 -0.69 2.42
CA ALA A 422 3.84 0.50 1.74
C ALA A 422 3.54 0.50 0.22
N SER A 423 3.49 1.69 -0.41
CA SER A 423 3.45 1.78 -1.89
C SER A 423 4.70 1.13 -2.50
N GLN A 424 4.48 0.39 -3.60
CA GLN A 424 5.55 -0.27 -4.35
C GLN A 424 6.52 0.75 -4.99
N GLU A 425 6.05 1.96 -5.28
CA GLU A 425 6.86 3.05 -5.84
C GLU A 425 7.91 3.57 -4.85
N ASN A 426 7.70 3.36 -3.55
CA ASN A 426 8.62 3.85 -2.52
C ASN A 426 9.65 2.80 -2.03
N THR A 427 9.62 1.57 -2.55
CA THR A 427 10.33 0.38 -2.02
C THR A 427 11.86 0.54 -1.83
N HIS A 428 12.49 1.45 -2.57
CA HIS A 428 13.95 1.69 -2.53
C HIS A 428 14.35 3.00 -1.83
N ASN A 429 13.40 3.74 -1.27
CA ASN A 429 13.67 5.00 -0.56
C ASN A 429 13.72 4.79 0.95
N ALA A 430 14.56 5.58 1.63
CA ALA A 430 14.62 5.58 3.09
C ALA A 430 13.37 6.28 3.67
N ILE A 431 12.48 5.50 4.27
CA ILE A 431 11.21 5.97 4.85
C ILE A 431 11.39 6.13 6.38
N ASP A 432 10.93 7.24 6.96
CA ASP A 432 10.85 7.34 8.42
C ASP A 432 9.56 6.65 8.91
N PHE A 433 8.39 7.04 8.38
CA PHE A 433 7.09 6.48 8.78
C PHE A 433 6.13 6.22 7.62
N LEU A 434 5.26 5.22 7.83
CA LEU A 434 4.16 4.85 6.94
C LEU A 434 2.83 5.19 7.61
N LEU A 435 1.91 5.80 6.86
CA LEU A 435 0.54 6.06 7.30
C LEU A 435 -0.44 5.71 6.18
N PRO A 436 -1.75 5.54 6.47
CA PRO A 436 -2.75 5.33 5.44
C PRO A 436 -2.69 6.44 4.37
N GLY A 437 -2.30 6.03 3.16
CA GLY A 437 -2.26 6.86 1.96
C GLY A 437 -2.89 6.15 0.76
N GLU A 438 -3.06 4.82 0.81
CA GLU A 438 -3.57 4.01 -0.29
C GLU A 438 -5.07 3.70 -0.17
N ASN A 439 -5.76 3.71 -1.32
CA ASN A 439 -7.17 3.33 -1.46
C ASN A 439 -8.13 4.09 -0.52
N LEU A 440 -7.85 5.36 -0.30
CA LEU A 440 -8.64 6.25 0.53
C LEU A 440 -9.89 6.72 -0.23
N GLN A 441 -11.03 6.85 0.46
CA GLN A 441 -12.21 7.46 -0.12
C GLN A 441 -12.25 8.96 0.22
N ASN A 442 -12.20 9.83 -0.78
CA ASN A 442 -12.31 11.28 -0.59
C ASN A 442 -13.76 11.75 -0.44
N GLN A 443 -13.97 13.06 -0.24
CA GLN A 443 -15.32 13.64 -0.08
C GLN A 443 -16.22 13.45 -1.33
N ALA A 444 -15.63 13.43 -2.54
CA ALA A 444 -16.32 13.15 -3.79
C ALA A 444 -16.64 11.64 -3.99
N LYS A 445 -16.32 10.80 -2.99
CA LYS A 445 -16.45 9.33 -2.98
C LYS A 445 -15.54 8.60 -3.98
N THR A 446 -14.60 9.29 -4.63
CA THR A 446 -13.60 8.64 -5.48
C THR A 446 -12.52 7.99 -4.63
N ILE A 447 -11.90 6.93 -5.16
CA ILE A 447 -10.75 6.28 -4.55
C ILE A 447 -9.51 7.08 -4.96
N VAL A 448 -8.64 7.37 -4.00
CA VAL A 448 -7.39 8.11 -4.17
C VAL A 448 -6.26 7.44 -3.40
N SER A 449 -5.04 7.57 -3.93
CA SER A 449 -3.80 7.01 -3.37
C SER A 449 -2.69 8.06 -3.35
N GLY A 450 -1.66 7.85 -2.52
CA GLY A 450 -0.43 8.65 -2.54
C GLY A 450 0.10 9.09 -1.16
N SER A 451 1.41 9.23 -1.08
CA SER A 451 2.20 9.69 0.07
C SER A 451 1.79 11.08 0.55
N SER A 452 1.19 11.90 -0.32
CA SER A 452 0.52 13.16 0.03
C SER A 452 -0.51 12.99 1.15
N TYR A 453 -1.43 12.02 1.01
CA TYR A 453 -2.50 11.79 1.98
C TYR A 453 -1.94 11.26 3.30
N ALA A 454 -0.96 10.36 3.24
CA ALA A 454 -0.23 9.87 4.40
C ALA A 454 0.49 11.01 5.16
N THR A 455 1.08 11.97 4.44
CA THR A 455 1.74 13.16 5.00
C THR A 455 0.74 14.07 5.72
N ALA A 456 -0.43 14.32 5.12
CA ALA A 456 -1.51 15.06 5.76
C ALA A 456 -2.05 14.34 7.02
N HIS A 457 -2.17 13.00 6.98
CA HIS A 457 -2.50 12.22 8.17
C HIS A 457 -1.41 12.30 9.25
N ALA A 458 -0.13 12.35 8.88
CA ALA A 458 0.99 12.49 9.83
C ALA A 458 0.93 13.84 10.55
N ALA A 459 0.70 14.92 9.81
CA ALA A 459 0.50 16.25 10.37
C ALA A 459 -0.72 16.31 11.30
N GLY A 460 -1.83 15.67 10.94
CA GLY A 460 -3.01 15.53 11.81
C GLY A 460 -2.72 14.74 13.10
N LEU A 461 -2.00 13.61 13.00
CA LEU A 461 -1.64 12.78 14.14
C LEU A 461 -0.69 13.49 15.11
N ALA A 462 0.38 14.11 14.58
CA ALA A 462 1.25 14.99 15.37
C ALA A 462 0.46 16.15 16.00
N GLY A 463 -0.53 16.69 15.28
CA GLY A 463 -1.44 17.71 15.77
C GLY A 463 -2.13 17.31 17.07
N ILE A 464 -2.86 16.19 17.06
CA ILE A 464 -3.61 15.73 18.24
C ILE A 464 -2.69 15.25 19.39
N VAL A 465 -1.50 14.72 19.08
CA VAL A 465 -0.44 14.44 20.07
C VAL A 465 -0.02 15.72 20.80
N LEU A 466 0.28 16.79 20.07
CA LEU A 466 0.65 18.07 20.67
C LEU A 466 -0.53 18.73 21.44
N CYS A 467 -1.77 18.53 20.99
CA CYS A 467 -2.96 18.96 21.75
C CYS A 467 -3.01 18.26 23.11
N CYS A 468 -2.81 16.93 23.15
CA CYS A 468 -2.80 16.13 24.36
C CYS A 468 -1.71 16.58 25.35
N ILE A 469 -0.48 16.80 24.87
CA ILE A 469 0.64 17.26 25.71
C ILE A 469 0.36 18.68 26.27
N LYS A 470 -0.13 19.61 25.44
CA LYS A 470 -0.49 20.97 25.87
C LYS A 470 -1.64 20.98 26.87
N LEU A 471 -2.60 20.06 26.79
CA LEU A 471 -3.66 19.89 27.77
C LEU A 471 -3.11 19.33 29.09
N TYR A 472 -2.28 18.29 29.04
CA TYR A 472 -1.64 17.71 30.23
C TYR A 472 -0.83 18.75 31.01
N GLN A 473 0.08 19.46 30.33
CA GLN A 473 0.86 20.56 30.92
C GLN A 473 0.01 21.72 31.46
N HIS A 474 -1.23 21.90 30.99
CA HIS A 474 -2.12 22.94 31.48
C HIS A 474 -2.89 22.52 32.74
N LEU A 475 -3.24 21.23 32.86
CA LEU A 475 -4.10 20.72 33.93
C LEU A 475 -3.28 20.15 35.10
N ASP A 476 -2.10 19.58 34.85
CA ASP A 476 -1.22 19.06 35.91
C ASP A 476 -0.26 20.13 36.45
N VAL A 477 -0.57 20.65 37.65
CA VAL A 477 0.29 21.60 38.39
C VAL A 477 1.61 20.96 38.86
N LYS A 478 1.74 19.62 38.81
CA LYS A 478 2.94 18.86 39.20
C LYS A 478 3.75 18.35 38.01
N CYS A 479 3.37 18.69 36.77
CA CYS A 479 4.10 18.29 35.57
C CYS A 479 5.58 18.68 35.72
N PRO A 480 6.56 17.77 35.52
CA PRO A 480 7.97 18.06 35.79
C PRO A 480 8.52 19.16 34.87
N ASP A 481 9.55 19.90 35.33
CA ASP A 481 10.25 20.99 34.61
C ASP A 481 10.86 20.61 33.24
N VAL A 482 10.70 19.37 32.78
CA VAL A 482 11.05 18.97 31.42
C VAL A 482 9.98 19.54 30.48
N ASP A 483 10.38 20.42 29.55
CA ASP A 483 9.47 20.90 28.51
C ASP A 483 9.17 19.78 27.50
N LEU A 484 8.18 18.94 27.85
CA LEU A 484 7.64 17.86 27.04
C LEU A 484 7.14 18.35 25.67
N LEU A 485 6.66 19.60 25.60
CA LEU A 485 6.21 20.22 24.37
C LEU A 485 7.39 20.61 23.48
N GLN A 486 8.47 21.17 24.03
CA GLN A 486 9.71 21.42 23.29
C GLN A 486 10.31 20.11 22.78
N LEU A 487 10.37 19.07 23.63
CA LEU A 487 10.82 17.73 23.24
C LEU A 487 10.00 17.21 22.05
N ALA A 488 8.67 17.14 22.19
CA ALA A 488 7.78 16.64 21.15
C ALA A 488 7.81 17.48 19.85
N LYS A 489 8.12 18.78 19.93
CA LYS A 489 8.25 19.66 18.76
C LYS A 489 9.60 19.58 18.05
N SER A 490 10.57 18.82 18.56
CA SER A 490 11.81 18.51 17.85
C SER A 490 11.59 17.35 16.86
N ARG A 491 12.34 17.33 15.74
CA ARG A 491 12.31 16.21 14.76
C ARG A 491 12.50 14.87 15.45
N GLN A 492 13.54 14.74 16.28
CA GLN A 492 13.83 13.50 16.99
C GLN A 492 12.73 13.12 18.00
N GLY A 493 12.20 14.08 18.76
CA GLY A 493 11.16 13.81 19.75
C GLY A 493 9.85 13.35 19.12
N MET A 494 9.41 13.98 18.03
CA MET A 494 8.23 13.50 17.29
C MET A 494 8.51 12.15 16.62
N SER A 495 9.71 11.91 16.08
CA SER A 495 10.10 10.58 15.59
C SER A 495 10.00 9.51 16.68
N ASN A 496 10.51 9.76 17.90
CA ASN A 496 10.39 8.82 19.01
C ASN A 496 8.93 8.53 19.38
N ILE A 497 8.09 9.56 19.50
CA ILE A 497 6.65 9.39 19.75
C ILE A 497 6.01 8.54 18.66
N PHE A 498 6.34 8.80 17.39
CA PHE A 498 5.84 8.02 16.26
C PHE A 498 6.35 6.57 16.28
N CYS A 499 7.58 6.29 16.71
CA CYS A 499 8.06 4.91 16.94
C CYS A 499 7.18 4.17 17.98
N HIS A 500 6.85 4.81 19.11
CA HIS A 500 5.96 4.23 20.12
C HIS A 500 4.52 4.03 19.60
N LEU A 501 3.99 4.96 18.81
CA LEU A 501 2.70 4.80 18.11
C LEU A 501 2.75 3.71 17.02
N GLY A 502 3.93 3.42 16.47
CA GLY A 502 4.20 2.30 15.57
C GLY A 502 4.58 1.00 16.28
N GLN A 503 4.54 0.95 17.61
CA GLN A 503 4.87 -0.22 18.44
C GLN A 503 6.30 -0.76 18.22
N ARG A 504 7.25 0.13 17.91
CA ARG A 504 8.68 -0.18 17.75
C ARG A 504 9.55 0.67 18.67
N GLU A 505 10.67 0.12 19.13
CA GLU A 505 11.67 0.86 19.90
C GLU A 505 12.51 1.78 18.97
N PRO A 506 12.87 3.01 19.39
CA PRO A 506 13.55 3.99 18.51
C PRO A 506 14.94 3.61 17.96
N GLU A 507 15.54 2.51 18.43
CA GLU A 507 16.92 2.12 18.10
C GLU A 507 17.02 1.18 16.88
N GLY A 508 15.90 0.72 16.32
CA GLY A 508 15.86 -0.14 15.14
C GLY A 508 15.85 0.65 13.82
N LYS A 509 16.99 0.75 13.14
CA LYS A 509 17.05 1.25 11.75
C LYS A 509 16.51 0.21 10.77
N ASP A 510 15.25 0.38 10.38
CA ASP A 510 14.62 -0.34 9.27
C ASP A 510 14.32 0.68 8.17
N GLU A 511 14.93 0.52 7.00
CA GLU A 511 14.81 1.48 5.89
C GLU A 511 13.42 1.43 5.23
N SER A 512 12.62 0.37 5.49
CA SER A 512 11.24 0.24 5.00
C SER A 512 10.21 1.09 5.74
N GLY A 513 10.62 1.78 6.81
CA GLY A 513 9.77 2.69 7.58
C GLY A 513 8.85 2.01 8.59
N ILE A 514 8.25 2.81 9.47
CA ILE A 514 7.41 2.30 10.57
C ILE A 514 5.94 2.67 10.32
N PHE A 515 5.07 1.67 10.16
CA PHE A 515 3.63 1.90 10.08
C PHE A 515 3.03 2.30 11.42
N LEU A 516 2.35 3.44 11.44
CA LEU A 516 1.78 3.98 12.66
C LEU A 516 0.44 3.29 12.99
N MET A 517 0.37 2.73 14.19
CA MET A 517 -0.81 2.07 14.75
C MET A 517 -1.29 2.77 16.03
N PRO A 518 -1.57 4.10 16.00
CA PRO A 518 -1.85 4.89 17.20
C PRO A 518 -3.02 4.37 18.04
N SER A 519 -3.97 3.64 17.44
CA SER A 519 -5.03 2.95 18.17
C SER A 519 -4.50 1.96 19.21
N ARG A 520 -3.37 1.29 19.00
CA ARG A 520 -2.78 0.38 20.02
C ARG A 520 -2.30 1.11 21.27
N THR A 521 -1.93 2.38 21.13
CA THR A 521 -1.53 3.26 22.24
C THR A 521 -2.73 3.98 22.86
N PHE A 522 -3.75 4.33 22.06
CA PHE A 522 -4.88 5.14 22.47
C PHE A 522 -6.19 4.37 22.74
N ASN A 523 -6.21 3.04 22.63
CA ASN A 523 -7.37 2.19 22.91
C ASN A 523 -7.61 2.03 24.43
N MET A 524 -7.91 3.15 25.08
CA MET A 524 -8.38 3.24 26.46
C MET A 524 -9.91 3.44 26.47
N ASP A 525 -10.56 2.92 27.51
CA ASP A 525 -11.99 3.15 27.73
C ASP A 525 -12.22 4.53 28.36
N PHE A 526 -12.39 5.55 27.53
CA PHE A 526 -12.67 6.93 27.96
C PHE A 526 -14.11 7.13 28.49
N GLU A 527 -15.01 6.13 28.35
CA GLU A 527 -16.41 6.23 28.78
C GLU A 527 -16.58 5.84 30.25
N ASN A 528 -15.92 4.76 30.68
CA ASN A 528 -15.88 4.35 32.09
C ASN A 528 -15.14 5.35 33.00
N HIS A 529 -14.39 6.29 32.41
CA HIS A 529 -13.68 7.36 33.11
C HIS A 529 -14.48 8.68 33.24
N ARG A 530 -15.80 8.70 32.96
CA ARG A 530 -16.66 9.88 33.17
C ARG A 530 -16.76 10.39 34.62
N GLY A 531 -16.06 9.76 35.57
CA GLY A 531 -15.82 10.25 36.94
C GLY A 531 -14.38 10.06 37.44
N GLY A 532 -13.43 9.78 36.54
CA GLY A 532 -12.00 9.69 36.85
C GLY A 532 -11.30 11.05 36.70
N ASP A 533 -10.10 11.17 37.26
CA ASP A 533 -9.29 12.38 37.12
C ASP A 533 -8.77 12.51 35.67
N GLU A 534 -9.26 13.53 34.95
CA GLU A 534 -8.87 13.82 33.55
C GLU A 534 -7.35 14.03 33.42
N VAL A 535 -6.68 14.47 34.51
CA VAL A 535 -5.23 14.63 34.58
C VAL A 535 -4.52 13.29 34.53
N THR A 536 -5.00 12.26 35.25
CA THR A 536 -4.40 10.92 35.25
C THR A 536 -4.48 10.26 33.87
N ILE A 537 -5.60 10.40 33.17
CA ILE A 537 -5.76 9.86 31.81
C ILE A 537 -4.77 10.52 30.85
N LEU A 538 -4.60 11.84 30.96
CA LEU A 538 -3.62 12.59 30.18
C LEU A 538 -2.18 12.22 30.56
N GLU A 539 -1.88 11.98 31.85
CA GLU A 539 -0.57 11.50 32.31
C GLU A 539 -0.23 10.13 31.73
N ASP A 540 -1.18 9.18 31.75
CA ASP A 540 -1.02 7.84 31.18
C ASP A 540 -0.77 7.91 29.67
N LEU A 541 -1.58 8.68 28.93
CA LEU A 541 -1.40 8.93 27.50
C LEU A 541 -0.03 9.56 27.18
N VAL A 542 0.37 10.60 27.91
CA VAL A 542 1.68 11.24 27.70
C VAL A 542 2.83 10.33 28.14
N SER A 543 2.59 9.37 29.03
CA SER A 543 3.57 8.36 29.46
C SER A 543 3.70 7.18 28.52
N SER A 544 2.64 6.82 27.78
CA SER A 544 2.71 5.85 26.69
C SER A 544 3.36 6.43 25.42
N MET A 545 3.19 7.73 25.17
CA MET A 545 3.84 8.44 24.04
C MET A 545 5.28 8.86 24.32
N ILE A 546 5.59 9.30 25.55
CA ILE A 546 6.93 9.79 25.95
C ILE A 546 7.36 9.07 27.24
N PRO A 547 7.94 7.86 27.14
CA PRO A 547 8.34 7.07 28.30
C PRO A 547 9.41 7.75 29.17
N GLN A 548 9.44 7.43 30.48
CA GLN A 548 10.37 8.09 31.42
C GLN A 548 11.85 7.99 31.06
N LYS A 549 12.28 6.97 30.31
CA LYS A 549 13.67 6.84 29.83
C LYS A 549 14.09 8.04 28.97
N GLU A 550 13.18 8.56 28.16
CA GLU A 550 13.41 9.71 27.28
C GLU A 550 13.31 11.04 28.04
N ARG A 551 12.38 11.14 28.99
CA ARG A 551 12.26 12.29 29.91
C ARG A 551 13.55 12.51 30.73
N ARG A 552 14.25 11.44 31.12
CA ARG A 552 15.48 11.49 31.95
C ARG A 552 16.76 11.82 31.17
N GLY A 553 16.79 11.60 29.85
CA GLY A 553 17.97 11.85 29.01
C GLY A 553 18.40 13.32 28.93
N LEU A 554 17.52 14.25 29.29
CA LEU A 554 17.73 15.70 29.18
C LEU A 554 18.17 16.38 30.48
N SER A 555 18.10 15.70 31.64
CA SER A 555 18.55 16.26 32.93
C SER A 555 20.09 16.23 33.10
N ARG A 556 20.84 15.87 32.04
CA ARG A 556 22.31 15.73 32.02
C ARG A 556 22.98 16.33 30.78
N ARG A 557 22.43 17.41 30.23
CA ARG A 557 23.11 18.28 29.24
C ARG A 557 23.07 19.73 29.69
#